data_AF-R6AT71-F1
#
_entry.id   AF-R6AT71-F1
#
_cell.length_a   1.000
_cell.length_b   1.000
_cell.length_c   1.000
_cell.angle_alpha   90.00
_cell.angle_beta   90.00
_cell.angle_gamma   90.00
#
_symmetry.space_group_name_H-M   'P 1'
#
loop_
_entity.id
_entity.type
_entity.pdbx_description
1 polymer ?
#
loop_
_entity_poly.entity_id
_entity_poly.type
_entity_poly.pdbx_seq_one_letter_code
_entity_poly.pdbx_strand_id
1 'polypeptide(L)'
;MTKGRKTTQEERAEIVAFCIEHGKDYPLTIKTYGISYQQIYAWVRKYEEQGIDGLKDGRGRTKPAEEMSEAECLRMENKILKAQLKDAEMENKLLKKLRELRGGD
;
A
#
# COMPACT_ATOMS: atom_id res chain seq x y z
N MET A 1 18.71 22.81 -1.78
CA MET A 1 17.46 22.03 -1.90
C MET A 1 17.69 20.90 -2.89
N THR A 2 17.81 19.66 -2.40
CA THR A 2 17.85 18.48 -3.27
C THR A 2 16.49 18.30 -3.93
N LYS A 3 16.43 18.18 -5.27
CA LYS A 3 15.18 17.86 -5.98
C LYS A 3 14.64 16.57 -5.39
N GLY A 4 13.46 16.62 -4.76
CA GLY A 4 12.80 15.44 -4.22
C GLY A 4 12.54 14.43 -5.33
N ARG A 5 12.65 13.14 -5.01
CA ARG A 5 12.32 12.03 -5.92
C ARG A 5 10.90 12.24 -6.47
N LYS A 6 10.77 12.37 -7.79
CA LYS A 6 9.47 12.35 -8.46
C LYS A 6 8.94 10.92 -8.34
N THR A 7 7.73 10.77 -7.83
CA THR A 7 7.06 9.48 -7.65
C THR A 7 5.67 9.61 -8.25
N THR A 8 5.24 8.63 -9.03
CA THR A 8 3.90 8.62 -9.62
C THR A 8 2.89 8.04 -8.64
N GLN A 9 1.59 8.21 -8.93
CA GLN A 9 0.54 7.61 -8.11
C GLN A 9 0.59 6.09 -8.19
N GLU A 10 0.87 5.53 -9.38
CA GLU A 10 1.02 4.09 -9.57
C GLU A 10 2.18 3.53 -8.75
N GLU A 11 3.32 4.21 -8.77
CA GLU A 11 4.49 3.77 -7.99
C GLU A 11 4.18 3.76 -6.49
N ARG A 12 3.51 4.80 -5.98
CA ARG A 12 3.11 4.85 -4.57
C ARG A 12 2.13 3.74 -4.21
N ALA A 13 1.20 3.43 -5.11
CA ALA A 13 0.23 2.37 -4.88
C ALA A 13 0.88 0.98 -4.89
N GLU A 14 1.87 0.76 -5.76
CA GLU A 14 2.66 -0.48 -5.75
C GLU A 14 3.42 -0.65 -4.43
N ILE A 15 4.08 0.42 -3.95
CA ILE A 15 4.80 0.39 -2.68
C ILE A 15 3.84 0.13 -1.50
N VAL A 16 2.68 0.78 -1.49
CA VAL A 16 1.66 0.57 -0.44
C VAL A 16 1.10 -0.86 -0.49
N ALA A 17 0.82 -1.39 -1.69
CA ALA A 17 0.38 -2.78 -1.86
C ALA A 17 1.41 -3.76 -1.27
N PHE A 18 2.69 -3.57 -1.61
CA PHE A 18 3.78 -4.39 -1.09
C PHE A 18 3.88 -4.33 0.43
N CYS A 19 3.79 -3.12 1.01
CA CYS A 19 3.84 -2.93 2.46
C CYS A 19 2.71 -3.68 3.17
N ILE A 20 1.49 -3.57 2.65
CA ILE A 20 0.31 -4.25 3.21
C ILE A 20 0.42 -5.77 3.06
N GLU A 21 0.86 -6.26 1.91
CA GLU A 21 1.06 -7.70 1.65
C GLU A 21 2.04 -8.36 2.64
N HIS A 22 3.00 -7.59 3.15
CA HIS A 22 3.99 -8.04 4.12
C HIS A 22 3.62 -7.65 5.56
N GLY A 23 2.33 -7.46 5.87
CA GLY A 23 1.87 -7.17 7.23
C GLY A 23 2.31 -5.81 7.76
N LYS A 24 2.39 -4.80 6.88
CA LYS A 24 2.89 -3.44 7.18
C LYS A 24 4.35 -3.43 7.65
N ASP A 25 5.19 -4.29 7.09
CA ASP A 25 6.64 -4.28 7.32
C ASP A 25 7.30 -3.06 6.66
N TYR A 26 7.29 -1.93 7.39
CA TYR A 26 7.91 -0.69 6.96
C TYR A 26 9.43 -0.80 6.76
N PRO A 27 10.21 -1.42 7.67
CA PRO A 27 11.64 -1.65 7.44
C PRO A 27 11.96 -2.38 6.13
N LEU A 28 11.22 -3.46 5.82
CA LEU A 28 11.38 -4.20 4.56
C LEU A 28 11.05 -3.30 3.37
N THR A 29 9.92 -2.61 3.41
CA THR A 29 9.47 -1.74 2.31
C THR A 29 10.45 -0.60 2.04
N ILE A 30 10.99 0.02 3.10
CA ILE A 30 12.03 1.06 3.02
C ILE A 30 13.27 0.54 2.30
N LYS A 31 13.72 -0.67 2.66
CA LYS A 31 14.90 -1.30 2.05
C LYS A 31 14.66 -1.67 0.59
N THR A 32 13.48 -2.19 0.25
CA THR A 32 13.12 -2.62 -1.10
C THR A 32 13.00 -1.45 -2.08
N TYR A 33 12.40 -0.34 -1.67
CA TYR A 33 12.09 0.79 -2.56
C TYR A 33 12.93 2.04 -2.34
N GLY A 34 13.83 2.04 -1.34
CA GLY A 34 14.73 3.17 -1.07
C GLY A 34 14.01 4.46 -0.66
N ILE A 35 12.89 4.36 0.05
CA ILE A 35 12.07 5.49 0.52
C ILE A 35 12.21 5.70 2.01
N SER A 36 11.86 6.87 2.54
CA SER A 36 11.91 7.11 3.98
C SER A 36 10.69 6.53 4.70
N TYR A 37 10.85 6.21 5.99
CA TYR A 37 9.75 5.78 6.86
C TYR A 37 8.57 6.75 6.83
N GLN A 38 8.85 8.05 6.89
CA GLN A 38 7.81 9.08 6.87
C GLN A 38 7.00 9.05 5.56
N GLN A 39 7.61 8.73 4.41
CA GLN A 39 6.91 8.61 3.14
C GLN A 39 5.95 7.43 3.14
N ILE A 40 6.45 6.23 3.45
CA ILE A 40 5.62 5.02 3.42
C ILE A 40 4.50 5.09 4.44
N TYR A 41 4.78 5.56 5.66
CA TYR A 41 3.78 5.72 6.70
C TYR A 41 2.67 6.70 6.27
N ALA A 42 3.04 7.85 5.69
CA ALA A 42 2.06 8.80 5.19
C ALA A 42 1.24 8.25 4.02
N TRP A 43 1.85 7.48 3.11
CA TRP A 43 1.14 6.87 1.98
C TRP A 43 0.18 5.77 2.43
N VAL A 44 0.61 4.85 3.30
CA VAL A 44 -0.27 3.81 3.85
C VAL A 44 -1.45 4.45 4.57
N ARG A 45 -1.21 5.44 5.43
CA ARG A 45 -2.28 6.14 6.14
C ARG A 45 -3.27 6.82 5.19
N LYS A 46 -2.78 7.54 4.18
CA LYS A 46 -3.65 8.22 3.20
C LYS A 46 -4.45 7.22 2.36
N TYR A 47 -3.84 6.08 2.04
CA TYR A 47 -4.54 5.00 1.36
C TYR A 47 -5.66 4.42 2.23
N GLU A 48 -5.42 4.20 3.52
CA GLU A 48 -6.46 3.72 4.45
C GLU A 48 -7.60 4.72 4.63
N GLU A 49 -7.32 6.03 4.58
CA GLU A 49 -8.32 7.09 4.74
C GLU A 49 -9.09 7.41 3.44
N GLN A 50 -8.43 7.36 2.28
CA GLN A 50 -8.94 7.93 1.01
C GLN A 50 -8.76 7.00 -0.21
N GLY A 51 -8.33 5.75 -0.01
CA GLY A 51 -8.02 4.82 -1.09
C GLY A 51 -6.91 5.32 -2.01
N ILE A 52 -6.94 4.89 -3.26
CA ILE A 52 -5.94 5.28 -4.28
C ILE A 52 -5.84 6.80 -4.45
N ASP A 53 -6.94 7.55 -4.32
CA ASP A 53 -6.94 9.01 -4.47
C ASP A 53 -6.07 9.73 -3.44
N GLY A 54 -5.94 9.17 -2.23
CA GLY A 54 -5.04 9.67 -1.20
C GLY A 54 -3.55 9.64 -1.59
N LEU A 55 -3.19 8.87 -2.62
CA LEU A 55 -1.80 8.72 -3.08
C LEU A 55 -1.38 9.75 -4.14
N LYS A 56 -2.31 10.57 -4.66
CA LYS A 56 -2.01 11.64 -5.62
C LYS A 56 -0.99 12.63 -5.06
N ASP A 57 -0.07 13.10 -5.91
CA ASP A 57 0.93 14.10 -5.50
C ASP A 57 0.32 15.50 -5.39
N GLY A 58 0.26 16.03 -4.16
CA GLY A 58 -0.33 17.35 -3.87
C GLY A 58 0.68 18.47 -3.67
N ARG A 59 1.97 18.23 -3.96
CA ARG A 59 3.04 19.23 -3.73
C ARG A 59 3.08 20.23 -4.88
N GLY A 60 2.72 21.48 -4.56
CA GLY A 60 2.68 22.59 -5.52
C GLY A 60 1.35 22.60 -6.26
N ARG A 61 0.53 23.61 -6.00
CA ARG A 61 -0.73 23.87 -6.72
C ARG A 61 -0.47 24.00 -8.22
N THR A 62 -0.52 22.90 -8.96
CA THR A 62 -0.73 22.90 -10.40
C THR A 62 -1.32 21.54 -10.77
N LYS A 63 -2.55 21.54 -11.30
CA LYS A 63 -3.16 20.34 -11.89
C LYS A 63 -2.25 19.83 -13.03
N PRO A 64 -1.89 18.53 -13.10
CA PRO A 64 -1.35 17.93 -14.32
C PRO A 64 -2.47 17.24 -15.10
N ALA A 65 -2.37 17.32 -16.43
CA ALA A 65 -3.39 17.04 -17.44
C ALA A 65 -3.69 15.54 -17.70
N GLU A 66 -3.44 14.67 -16.73
CA GLU A 66 -3.68 13.23 -16.81
C GLU A 66 -4.45 12.85 -15.54
N GLU A 67 -5.76 13.06 -15.56
CA GLU A 67 -6.65 12.31 -14.68
C GLU A 67 -6.51 10.84 -15.09
N MET A 68 -5.83 10.01 -14.27
CA MET A 68 -5.88 8.56 -14.42
C MET A 68 -7.33 8.16 -14.68
N SER A 69 -7.55 7.39 -15.74
CA SER A 69 -8.88 6.92 -16.07
C SER A 69 -9.45 6.12 -14.89
N GLU A 70 -10.76 6.16 -14.71
CA GLU A 70 -11.46 5.39 -13.67
C GLU A 70 -11.02 3.91 -13.67
N ALA A 71 -10.76 3.34 -14.85
CA ALA A 71 -10.24 1.99 -15.01
C ALA A 71 -8.83 1.77 -14.43
N GLU A 72 -7.94 2.76 -14.51
CA GLU A 72 -6.60 2.69 -13.91
C GLU A 72 -6.66 2.80 -12.38
N CYS A 73 -7.49 3.71 -11.87
CA CYS A 73 -7.79 3.80 -10.43
C CYS A 73 -8.35 2.47 -9.91
N LEU A 74 -9.35 1.91 -10.58
CA LEU A 74 -9.96 0.61 -10.21
C LEU A 74 -8.95 -0.55 -10.27
N ARG A 75 -8.07 -0.59 -11.27
CA ARG A 75 -7.01 -1.61 -11.34
C ARG A 75 -6.06 -1.52 -10.16
N MET A 76 -5.71 -0.31 -9.77
CA MET A 76 -4.81 -0.06 -8.65
C MET A 76 -5.46 -0.44 -7.31
N GLU A 77 -6.71 -0.03 -7.11
CA GLU A 77 -7.52 -0.39 -5.95
C GLU A 77 -7.65 -1.92 -5.85
N ASN A 78 -7.93 -2.60 -6.97
CA ASN A 78 -8.02 -4.06 -7.03
C ASN A 78 -6.70 -4.74 -6.65
N LYS A 79 -5.55 -4.18 -7.04
CA LYS A 79 -4.22 -4.71 -6.68
C LYS A 79 -4.01 -4.66 -5.16
N ILE A 80 -4.38 -3.54 -4.52
CA ILE A 80 -4.22 -3.40 -3.06
C ILE A 80 -5.25 -4.24 -2.29
N LEU A 81 -6.51 -4.28 -2.74
CA LEU A 81 -7.53 -5.15 -2.14
C LEU A 81 -7.12 -6.63 -2.17
N LYS A 82 -6.49 -7.08 -3.27
CA LYS A 82 -5.92 -8.43 -3.36
C LYS A 82 -4.78 -8.66 -2.37
N ALA A 83 -3.92 -7.65 -2.15
CA ALA A 83 -2.86 -7.73 -1.15
C ALA A 83 -3.43 -7.86 0.27
N GLN A 84 -4.45 -7.05 0.63
CA GLN A 84 -5.17 -7.16 1.90
C GLN A 84 -5.83 -8.52 2.08
N LEU A 85 -6.49 -9.03 1.04
CA LEU A 85 -7.13 -10.35 1.08
C LEU A 85 -6.09 -11.45 1.36
N LYS A 86 -4.94 -11.40 0.68
CA LYS A 86 -3.85 -12.36 0.88
C LYS A 86 -3.30 -12.31 2.31
N ASP A 87 -3.10 -11.12 2.86
CA ASP A 87 -2.64 -10.93 4.25
C ASP A 87 -3.64 -11.54 5.25
N ALA A 88 -4.92 -11.20 5.11
CA ALA A 88 -6.00 -11.76 5.95
C ALA A 88 -6.14 -13.29 5.81
N GLU A 89 -5.94 -13.85 4.61
CA GLU A 89 -5.93 -15.28 4.39
C GLU A 89 -4.76 -15.98 5.11
N MET A 90 -3.58 -15.35 5.14
CA MET A 90 -2.42 -15.88 5.87
C MET A 90 -2.66 -15.86 7.38
N GLU A 91 -3.23 -14.77 7.91
CA GLU A 91 -3.62 -14.69 9.32
C GLU A 91 -4.64 -15.77 9.69
N ASN A 92 -5.68 -15.95 8.89
CA ASN A 92 -6.68 -17.01 9.11
C ASN A 92 -6.08 -18.41 9.07
N LYS A 93 -5.15 -18.69 8.15
CA LYS A 93 -4.43 -19.98 8.09
C LYS A 93 -3.61 -20.23 9.35
N LEU A 94 -2.93 -19.20 9.85
CA LEU A 94 -2.15 -19.29 11.10
C LEU A 94 -3.07 -19.58 12.30
N LEU A 95 -4.19 -18.86 12.41
CA LEU A 95 -5.18 -19.06 13.48
C LEU A 95 -5.80 -20.46 13.45
N LYS A 96 -6.10 -21.00 12.25
CA LYS A 96 -6.61 -22.37 12.11
C LYS A 96 -5.59 -23.40 12.63
N LYS A 97 -4.32 -23.25 12.25
CA LYS A 97 -3.24 -24.14 12.71
C LYS A 97 -3.04 -24.07 14.23
N LEU A 98 -3.18 -22.88 14.82
CA LEU A 98 -3.12 -22.73 16.28
C LEU A 98 -4.28 -23.42 17.00
N ARG A 99 -5.50 -23.37 16.43
CA ARG A 99 -6.66 -24.07 16.98
C ARG A 99 -6.47 -25.59 16.95
N GLU A 100 -5.95 -26.12 15.85
CA GLU A 100 -5.64 -27.55 15.70
C GLU A 100 -4.59 -28.03 16.72
N LEU A 101 -3.54 -27.23 16.98
CA LEU A 101 -2.49 -27.57 17.94
C LEU A 101 -2.93 -27.48 19.41
N ARG A 102 -3.89 -26.61 19.73
CA ARG A 102 -4.37 -26.43 21.11
C ARG A 102 -5.36 -27.53 21.56
N GLY A 103 -5.62 -28.52 20.69
CA GLY A 103 -6.69 -29.50 20.90
C GLY A 103 -8.03 -28.83 20.66
N GLY A 104 -8.59 -28.99 19.46
CA GLY A 104 -9.97 -28.58 19.22
C GLY A 104 -10.90 -29.40 20.11
N ASP A 105 -11.91 -28.75 20.68
CA ASP A 105 -13.15 -29.42 21.09
C ASP A 105 -13.80 -30.13 19.89
#